data_AF-A0A9W4NMR9-F1
#
_entry.id   AF-A0A9W4NMR9-F1
#
_cell.length_a   1.000
_cell.length_b   1.000
_cell.length_c   1.000
_cell.angle_alpha   90.00
_cell.angle_beta   90.00
_cell.angle_gamma   90.00
#
_symmetry.space_group_name_H-M   'P 1'
#
loop_
_entity.id
_entity.type
_entity.pdbx_description
1 polymer ?
#
loop_
_entity_poly.entity_id
_entity_poly.type
_entity_poly.pdbx_seq_one_letter_code
_entity_poly.pdbx_strand_id
1 'polypeptide(L)'
;MVYYKYDMVPNILILLLSIFFVSFHYLRPSHQNTPTLKTDLRMSSTKCRAIRAKQTPGTITVYQAYSPEIADPAIKAQAFVPPFSRTRMTWIKPSFLWMAYRSGWATKARQERVLAIEITHEGFEWALRHSCLSHHMPGEDSDQKKWQKKLRSSPVRIQWDPERDLSLRPLNYRSIQIGLSGEAVERYIDQ
;
A
#
# COMPACT_ATOMS: atom_id res chain seq x y z
N MET A 1 -15.32 6.17 -5.60
CA MET A 1 -14.13 6.59 -4.82
C MET A 1 -14.49 7.76 -3.93
N VAL A 2 -13.94 7.83 -2.72
CA VAL A 2 -14.03 9.03 -1.86
C VAL A 2 -12.62 9.59 -1.71
N TYR A 3 -12.48 10.90 -1.91
CA TYR A 3 -11.19 11.59 -1.87
C TYR A 3 -11.11 12.49 -0.64
N TYR A 4 -10.18 12.18 0.27
CA TYR A 4 -9.87 13.05 1.40
C TYR A 4 -8.57 13.83 1.14
N LYS A 5 -8.59 15.12 1.46
CA LYS A 5 -7.45 16.03 1.42
C LYS A 5 -6.83 16.11 2.81
N TYR A 6 -5.53 15.84 2.92
CA TYR A 6 -4.75 16.21 4.10
C TYR A 6 -3.94 17.46 3.80
N ASP A 7 -4.44 18.62 4.24
CA ASP A 7 -3.66 19.85 4.30
C ASP A 7 -2.78 19.80 5.55
N MET A 8 -1.55 19.31 5.40
CA MET A 8 -0.56 19.30 6.50
C MET A 8 0.01 20.71 6.63
N VAL A 9 -0.71 21.59 7.33
CA VAL A 9 -0.16 22.87 7.78
C VAL A 9 0.95 22.55 8.80
N PRO A 10 2.14 23.18 8.72
CA PRO A 10 3.23 22.93 9.65
C PRO A 10 2.90 23.60 10.97
N ASN A 11 2.12 22.91 11.80
CA ASN A 11 1.88 23.08 13.24
C ASN A 11 0.48 22.53 13.51
N ILE A 12 0.36 21.35 14.11
CA ILE A 12 -0.61 21.03 15.16
C ILE A 12 -0.40 19.57 15.63
N LEU A 13 0.00 19.50 16.90
CA LEU A 13 0.23 18.35 17.75
C LEU A 13 -1.07 17.63 18.17
N ILE A 14 -2.14 17.66 17.37
CA ILE A 14 -3.49 17.20 17.79
C ILE A 14 -4.01 16.12 16.83
N LEU A 15 -3.21 15.09 16.58
CA LEU A 15 -3.69 13.84 15.97
C LEU A 15 -3.35 12.59 16.78
N LEU A 16 -2.79 12.75 17.99
CA LEU A 16 -2.36 11.63 18.85
C LEU A 16 -3.39 11.23 19.92
N LEU A 17 -4.51 11.95 20.08
CA LEU A 17 -5.47 11.66 21.15
C LEU A 17 -6.68 10.80 20.74
N SER A 18 -6.83 10.43 19.46
CA SER A 18 -7.97 9.61 19.00
C SER A 18 -7.64 8.12 18.81
N ILE A 19 -6.40 7.68 19.09
CA ILE A 19 -5.96 6.29 18.88
C ILE A 19 -5.86 5.49 20.20
N PHE A 20 -5.94 6.14 21.37
CA PHE A 20 -6.00 5.45 22.65
C PHE A 20 -7.44 5.40 23.15
N PHE A 21 -8.11 4.27 22.95
CA PHE A 21 -9.00 3.59 23.92
C PHE A 21 -9.81 2.49 23.18
N VAL A 22 -9.29 1.26 23.16
CA VAL A 22 -10.09 0.06 23.49
C VAL A 22 -9.14 -0.93 24.18
N SER A 23 -9.50 -1.28 25.41
CA SER A 23 -8.68 -1.92 26.42
C SER A 23 -8.42 -3.40 26.18
N PHE A 24 -7.22 -3.82 26.61
CA PHE A 24 -6.90 -5.18 27.03
C PHE A 24 -7.88 -5.68 28.10
N HIS A 25 -8.28 -6.94 28.04
CA HIS A 25 -8.66 -7.73 29.22
C HIS A 25 -7.93 -9.07 29.21
N TYR A 26 -7.29 -9.34 30.34
CA TYR A 26 -6.48 -10.51 30.68
C TYR A 26 -7.39 -11.60 31.22
N LEU A 27 -7.25 -12.85 30.76
CA LEU A 27 -7.68 -14.03 31.51
C LEU A 27 -6.65 -15.16 31.31
N ARG A 28 -6.01 -15.56 32.42
CA ARG A 28 -5.29 -16.83 32.68
C ARG A 28 -6.20 -17.63 33.62
N PRO A 29 -6.34 -18.98 33.57
CA PRO A 29 -5.31 -19.95 33.98
C PRO A 29 -5.36 -21.24 33.10
N SER A 30 -4.65 -22.36 33.25
CA SER A 30 -3.80 -23.02 34.26
C SER A 30 -2.91 -24.07 33.56
N HIS A 31 -1.81 -24.46 34.20
CA HIS A 31 -0.95 -25.59 33.85
C HIS A 31 -1.70 -26.92 33.62
N GLN A 32 -1.27 -27.72 32.63
CA GLN A 32 -0.66 -29.04 32.85
C GLN A 32 -0.16 -29.72 31.56
N ASN A 33 1.02 -30.35 31.72
CA ASN A 33 1.59 -31.52 31.02
C ASN A 33 2.20 -31.37 29.61
N THR A 34 3.52 -31.26 29.62
CA THR A 34 4.48 -31.49 28.54
C THR A 34 4.58 -32.97 28.18
N PRO A 35 4.67 -33.31 26.88
CA PRO A 35 5.60 -34.32 26.41
C PRO A 35 6.62 -33.69 25.46
N THR A 36 7.90 -33.85 25.78
CA THR A 36 9.04 -33.48 24.94
C THR A 36 9.04 -34.29 23.65
N LEU A 37 8.62 -33.68 22.55
CA LEU A 37 9.03 -34.09 21.21
C LEU A 37 10.13 -33.13 20.73
N LYS A 38 11.38 -33.63 20.74
CA LYS A 38 12.45 -33.05 19.93
C LYS A 38 12.06 -33.25 18.47
N THR A 39 11.40 -32.25 17.90
CA THR A 39 11.15 -32.21 16.46
C THR A 39 11.98 -31.08 15.89
N ASP A 40 12.84 -31.47 14.97
CA ASP A 40 13.85 -30.70 14.27
C ASP A 40 13.23 -29.43 13.62
N LEU A 41 13.40 -28.29 14.29
CA LEU A 41 12.88 -27.00 13.87
C LEU A 41 13.79 -26.38 12.79
N ARG A 42 13.86 -27.03 11.62
CA ARG A 42 14.12 -26.29 10.37
C ARG A 42 12.79 -25.80 9.80
N MET A 43 12.14 -24.90 10.55
CA MET A 43 11.12 -24.03 9.97
C MET A 43 11.84 -23.11 8.99
N SER A 44 11.78 -23.46 7.70
CA SER A 44 11.96 -22.49 6.62
C SER A 44 10.95 -21.38 6.84
N SER A 45 11.36 -20.31 7.54
CA SER A 45 10.53 -19.13 7.74
C SER A 45 10.45 -18.39 6.41
N THR A 46 9.57 -18.85 5.52
CA THR A 46 9.15 -18.02 4.40
C THR A 46 8.55 -16.76 5.02
N LYS A 47 9.32 -15.66 5.02
CA LYS A 47 8.88 -14.36 5.51
C LYS A 47 7.57 -14.00 4.83
N CYS A 48 6.45 -14.20 5.53
CA CYS A 48 5.15 -13.81 5.01
C CYS A 48 5.11 -12.28 4.87
N ARG A 49 4.78 -11.80 3.67
CA ARG A 49 4.59 -10.38 3.42
C ARG A 49 3.14 -10.04 3.71
N ALA A 50 2.92 -9.13 4.65
CA ALA A 50 1.58 -8.67 5.03
C ALA A 50 1.29 -7.30 4.41
N ILE A 51 0.08 -7.14 3.86
CA ILE A 51 -0.45 -5.84 3.44
C ILE A 51 -1.12 -5.21 4.66
N ARG A 52 -0.71 -3.98 5.01
CA ARG A 52 -1.28 -3.21 6.11
C ARG A 52 -1.93 -1.96 5.54
N ALA A 53 -3.20 -1.76 5.83
CA ALA A 53 -3.99 -0.68 5.26
C ALA A 53 -5.14 -0.28 6.21
N LYS A 54 -5.59 0.96 6.10
CA LYS A 54 -6.91 1.35 6.60
C LYS A 54 -7.96 0.69 5.70
N GLN A 55 -9.00 0.12 6.30
CA GLN A 55 -10.07 -0.55 5.56
C GLN A 55 -11.42 -0.43 6.29
N THR A 56 -12.48 -0.56 5.51
CA THR A 56 -13.86 -0.78 5.94
C THR A 56 -14.30 -2.19 5.51
N PRO A 57 -15.52 -2.66 5.84
CA PRO A 57 -16.04 -3.91 5.30
C PRO A 57 -16.10 -3.94 3.76
N GLY A 58 -16.26 -2.78 3.10
CA GLY A 58 -16.41 -2.71 1.63
C GLY A 58 -15.19 -2.19 0.88
N THR A 59 -14.27 -1.51 1.55
CA THR A 59 -13.18 -0.77 0.90
C THR A 59 -11.84 -0.88 1.61
N ILE A 60 -10.78 -0.64 0.86
CA ILE A 60 -9.41 -0.42 1.35
C ILE A 60 -8.95 0.97 0.93
N THR A 61 -8.30 1.70 1.83
CA THR A 61 -7.72 3.01 1.53
C THR A 61 -6.33 2.85 0.92
N VAL A 62 -6.10 3.53 -0.19
CA VAL A 62 -4.79 3.68 -0.81
C VAL A 62 -4.42 5.16 -0.97
N TYR A 63 -3.13 5.43 -1.03
CA TYR A 63 -2.59 6.79 -1.04
C TYR A 63 -1.77 7.06 -2.29
N GLN A 64 -1.94 8.27 -2.83
CA GLN A 64 -1.17 8.80 -3.95
C GLN A 64 -0.82 10.27 -3.70
N ALA A 65 0.35 10.71 -4.18
CA ALA A 65 0.75 12.11 -4.09
C ALA A 65 0.80 12.74 -5.48
N TYR A 66 0.26 13.96 -5.58
CA TYR A 66 0.14 14.72 -6.81
C TYR A 66 0.45 16.19 -6.58
N SER A 67 0.66 16.90 -7.69
CA SER A 67 0.69 18.36 -7.70
C SER A 67 -0.73 18.93 -7.49
N PRO A 68 -0.85 20.19 -7.03
CA PRO A 68 -2.15 20.83 -6.87
C PRO A 68 -3.00 20.79 -8.15
N GLU A 69 -2.38 20.94 -9.32
CA GLU A 69 -3.07 20.95 -10.63
C GLU A 69 -3.75 19.62 -10.97
N ILE A 70 -3.32 18.49 -10.38
CA ILE A 70 -3.99 17.19 -10.53
C ILE A 70 -4.92 16.93 -9.35
N ALA A 71 -4.47 17.23 -8.12
CA ALA A 71 -5.20 16.89 -6.91
C ALA A 71 -6.47 17.74 -6.72
N ASP A 72 -6.40 19.05 -6.95
CA ASP A 72 -7.52 19.96 -6.70
C ASP A 72 -8.73 19.69 -7.62
N PRO A 73 -8.55 19.50 -8.95
CA PRO A 73 -9.64 19.07 -9.81
C PRO A 73 -10.22 17.71 -9.39
N ALA A 74 -9.37 16.77 -8.98
CA ALA A 74 -9.83 15.44 -8.59
C ALA A 74 -10.69 15.45 -7.32
N ILE A 75 -10.30 16.25 -6.32
CA ILE A 75 -11.09 16.45 -5.09
C ILE A 75 -12.42 17.12 -5.43
N LYS A 76 -12.41 18.17 -6.26
CA LYS A 76 -13.63 18.89 -6.64
C LYS A 76 -14.62 18.00 -7.39
N ALA A 77 -14.12 17.15 -8.30
CA ALA A 77 -14.94 16.25 -9.09
C ALA A 77 -15.30 14.94 -8.35
N GLN A 78 -14.65 14.65 -7.21
CA GLN A 78 -14.66 13.33 -6.57
C GLN A 78 -14.35 12.19 -7.56
N ALA A 79 -13.44 12.46 -8.51
CA ALA A 79 -12.98 11.54 -9.54
C ALA A 79 -11.69 12.05 -10.16
N PHE A 80 -10.83 11.16 -10.67
CA PHE A 80 -9.68 11.62 -11.46
C PHE A 80 -10.14 12.20 -12.80
N VAL A 81 -9.82 13.48 -13.01
CA VAL A 81 -10.13 14.25 -14.22
C VAL A 81 -8.83 14.83 -14.82
N PRO A 82 -8.84 15.34 -16.07
CA PRO A 82 -7.69 16.05 -16.60
C PRO A 82 -7.19 17.15 -15.63
N PRO A 83 -5.87 17.31 -15.43
CA PRO A 83 -4.77 16.75 -16.23
C PRO A 83 -4.21 15.39 -15.73
N PHE A 84 -4.97 14.61 -14.95
CA PHE A 84 -4.57 13.25 -14.61
C PHE A 84 -4.31 12.41 -15.88
N SER A 85 -3.16 11.73 -15.92
CA SER A 85 -2.79 10.90 -17.07
C SER A 85 -3.34 9.48 -16.93
N ARG A 86 -4.22 9.09 -17.86
CA ARG A 86 -4.77 7.73 -17.95
C ARG A 86 -3.82 6.73 -18.62
N THR A 87 -2.81 7.21 -19.34
CA THR A 87 -1.89 6.37 -20.14
C THR A 87 -0.61 6.01 -19.41
N ARG A 88 -0.17 6.83 -18.44
CA ARG A 88 1.02 6.53 -17.64
C ARG A 88 0.69 5.55 -16.52
N MET A 89 1.69 4.75 -16.14
CA MET A 89 1.59 3.94 -14.94
C MET A 89 1.39 4.83 -13.70
N THR A 90 0.40 4.49 -12.88
CA THR A 90 0.10 5.18 -11.64
C THR A 90 0.34 4.25 -10.45
N TRP A 91 0.94 4.74 -9.37
CA TRP A 91 1.33 3.89 -8.25
C TRP A 91 0.52 4.20 -7.00
N ILE A 92 -0.24 3.23 -6.52
CA ILE A 92 -0.99 3.30 -5.26
C ILE A 92 -0.19 2.63 -4.13
N LYS A 93 -0.35 3.12 -2.89
CA LYS A 93 0.19 2.45 -1.69
C LYS A 93 -0.87 2.36 -0.61
N PRO A 94 -1.08 1.20 0.02
CA PRO A 94 -1.94 1.11 1.20
C PRO A 94 -1.32 1.73 2.47
N SER A 95 0.01 1.89 2.52
CA SER A 95 0.69 2.51 3.66
C SER A 95 0.79 4.03 3.52
N PHE A 96 0.22 4.74 4.50
CA PHE A 96 0.34 6.20 4.59
C PHE A 96 1.78 6.65 4.88
N LEU A 97 2.50 5.99 5.79
CA LEU A 97 3.87 6.38 6.15
C LEU A 97 4.85 6.13 5.00
N TRP A 98 4.60 5.09 4.21
CA TRP A 98 5.34 4.91 2.95
C TRP A 98 5.08 6.07 1.99
N MET A 99 3.82 6.51 1.84
CA MET A 99 3.48 7.68 1.01
C MET A 99 4.06 8.99 1.55
N ALA A 100 4.08 9.18 2.88
CA ALA A 100 4.75 10.30 3.53
C ALA A 100 6.24 10.31 3.21
N TYR A 101 6.93 9.18 3.31
CA TYR A 101 8.33 9.06 2.88
C TYR A 101 8.53 9.40 1.40
N ARG A 102 7.66 8.89 0.52
CA ARG A 102 7.75 9.12 -0.92
C ARG A 102 7.62 10.59 -1.30
N SER A 103 6.65 11.28 -0.70
CA SER A 103 6.35 12.69 -0.91
C SER A 103 7.20 13.64 -0.06
N GLY A 104 7.98 13.10 0.90
CA GLY A 104 8.71 13.91 1.87
C GLY A 104 7.75 14.72 2.75
N TRP A 105 6.71 14.09 3.29
CA TRP A 105 5.62 14.78 3.99
C TRP A 105 4.96 15.88 3.14
N ALA A 106 4.69 15.55 1.86
CA ALA A 106 4.11 16.48 0.90
C ALA A 106 4.92 17.78 0.64
N THR A 107 6.23 17.79 0.93
CA THR A 107 7.10 18.94 0.65
C THR A 107 7.81 18.84 -0.71
N LYS A 108 7.85 17.66 -1.33
CA LYS A 108 8.49 17.47 -2.63
C LYS A 108 7.66 18.06 -3.76
N ALA A 109 8.33 18.75 -4.68
CA ALA A 109 7.72 19.26 -5.89
C ALA A 109 6.95 18.16 -6.67
N ARG A 110 5.76 18.52 -7.16
CA ARG A 110 4.79 17.67 -7.88
C ARG A 110 4.16 16.56 -7.06
N GLN A 111 4.29 16.60 -5.74
CA GLN A 111 3.75 15.64 -4.75
C GLN A 111 3.23 16.36 -3.50
N GLU A 112 2.77 17.60 -3.66
CA GLU A 112 2.38 18.51 -2.59
C GLU A 112 1.02 18.15 -1.95
N ARG A 113 0.25 17.26 -2.58
CA ARG A 113 -1.06 16.83 -2.11
C ARG A 113 -1.14 15.32 -2.05
N VAL A 114 -1.33 14.78 -0.85
CA VAL A 114 -1.59 13.34 -0.64
C VAL A 114 -3.09 13.09 -0.61
N LEU A 115 -3.57 12.32 -1.58
CA LEU A 115 -4.96 11.87 -1.66
C LEU A 115 -5.07 10.52 -0.95
N ALA A 116 -6.05 10.40 -0.05
CA ALA A 116 -6.55 9.12 0.43
C ALA A 116 -7.75 8.72 -0.43
N ILE A 117 -7.68 7.52 -1.02
CA ILE A 117 -8.62 7.04 -2.03
C ILE A 117 -9.14 5.69 -1.59
N GLU A 118 -10.45 5.58 -1.43
CA GLU A 118 -11.09 4.30 -1.13
C GLU A 118 -11.43 3.55 -2.42
N ILE A 119 -10.96 2.31 -2.50
CA ILE A 119 -11.29 1.35 -3.57
C ILE A 119 -11.92 0.10 -2.97
N THR A 120 -12.71 -0.61 -3.77
CA THR A 120 -13.35 -1.86 -3.32
C THR A 120 -12.30 -2.93 -3.02
N HIS A 121 -12.62 -3.83 -2.09
CA HIS A 121 -11.79 -5.02 -1.86
C HIS A 121 -11.65 -5.85 -3.13
N GLU A 122 -12.73 -6.00 -3.90
CA GLU A 122 -12.72 -6.71 -5.18
C GLU A 122 -11.72 -6.12 -6.18
N GLY A 123 -11.73 -4.79 -6.37
CA GLY A 123 -10.81 -4.10 -7.27
C GLY A 123 -9.35 -4.22 -6.81
N PHE A 124 -9.12 -4.14 -5.49
CA PHE A 124 -7.79 -4.33 -4.93
C PHE A 124 -7.28 -5.76 -5.13
N GLU A 125 -8.09 -6.77 -4.84
CA GLU A 125 -7.75 -8.17 -5.07
C GLU A 125 -7.56 -8.49 -6.55
N TRP A 126 -8.39 -7.92 -7.43
CA TRP A 126 -8.20 -8.03 -8.87
C TRP A 126 -6.81 -7.53 -9.25
N ALA A 127 -6.40 -6.35 -8.76
CA ALA A 127 -5.07 -5.82 -9.04
C ALA A 127 -3.96 -6.76 -8.57
N LEU A 128 -4.10 -7.38 -7.38
CA LEU A 128 -3.13 -8.36 -6.87
C LEU A 128 -3.05 -9.62 -7.74
N ARG A 129 -4.20 -10.16 -8.17
CA ARG A 129 -4.28 -11.36 -9.04
C ARG A 129 -3.65 -11.13 -10.42
N HIS A 130 -3.72 -9.90 -10.95
CA HIS A 130 -3.21 -9.52 -12.27
C HIS A 130 -1.80 -8.92 -12.24
N SER A 131 -1.01 -9.27 -11.22
CA SER A 131 0.26 -8.61 -10.95
C SER A 131 1.51 -9.44 -11.27
N CYS A 132 2.61 -8.72 -11.49
CA CYS A 132 3.96 -9.25 -11.60
C CYS A 132 4.92 -8.42 -10.74
N LEU A 133 5.92 -9.07 -10.13
CA LEU A 133 6.97 -8.37 -9.40
C LEU A 133 7.78 -7.48 -10.35
N SER A 134 8.07 -6.25 -9.91
CA SER A 134 8.83 -5.26 -10.69
C SER A 134 10.30 -5.62 -10.88
N HIS A 135 10.80 -6.61 -10.13
CA HIS A 135 12.17 -7.11 -10.22
C HIS A 135 12.17 -8.64 -10.25
N HIS A 136 13.20 -9.20 -10.89
CA HIS A 136 13.47 -10.62 -10.88
C HIS A 136 14.04 -11.03 -9.52
N MET A 137 13.48 -12.06 -8.87
CA MET A 137 14.03 -12.59 -7.61
C MET A 137 15.04 -13.69 -7.94
N PRO A 138 16.31 -13.59 -7.48
CA PRO A 138 17.26 -14.68 -7.59
C PRO A 138 16.78 -15.90 -6.79
N GLY A 139 16.74 -17.08 -7.41
CA GLY A 139 16.39 -18.34 -6.75
C GLY A 139 14.92 -18.79 -6.87
N GLU A 140 14.05 -18.01 -7.52
CA GLU A 140 12.88 -18.60 -8.18
C GLU A 140 13.38 -19.13 -9.53
N ASP A 141 13.44 -20.45 -9.71
CA ASP A 141 13.91 -21.16 -10.92
C ASP A 141 13.11 -20.83 -12.22
N SER A 142 12.32 -19.75 -12.21
CA SER A 142 11.60 -19.27 -13.37
C SER A 142 12.55 -18.47 -14.28
N ASP A 143 12.98 -19.13 -15.35
CA ASP A 143 13.51 -18.58 -16.60
C ASP A 143 13.23 -17.07 -16.75
N GLN A 144 14.29 -16.26 -16.72
CA GLN A 144 14.24 -14.81 -16.83
C GLN A 144 13.36 -14.34 -18.01
N LYS A 145 13.30 -15.12 -19.11
CA LYS A 145 12.44 -14.86 -20.26
C LYS A 145 10.96 -14.97 -19.91
N LYS A 146 10.55 -15.94 -19.09
CA LYS A 146 9.18 -16.09 -18.58
C LYS A 146 8.80 -14.92 -17.70
N TRP A 147 9.67 -14.48 -16.79
CA TRP A 147 9.44 -13.28 -15.98
C TRP A 147 9.30 -12.04 -16.87
N GLN A 148 10.19 -11.82 -17.84
CA GLN A 148 10.10 -10.67 -18.75
C GLN A 148 8.80 -10.68 -19.56
N LYS A 149 8.36 -11.86 -20.04
CA LYS A 149 7.08 -12.01 -20.75
C LYS A 149 5.89 -11.69 -19.84
N LYS A 150 5.89 -12.22 -18.61
CA LYS A 150 4.86 -11.93 -17.60
C LYS A 150 4.85 -10.45 -17.22
N LEU A 151 6.03 -9.85 -17.05
CA LEU A 151 6.19 -8.42 -16.79
C LEU A 151 5.50 -7.66 -17.93
N ARG A 152 5.92 -7.81 -19.19
CA ARG A 152 5.33 -7.08 -20.33
C ARG A 152 3.80 -7.23 -20.46
N SER A 153 3.25 -8.39 -20.13
CA SER A 153 1.82 -8.67 -20.26
C SER A 153 0.97 -8.29 -19.03
N SER A 154 1.56 -8.21 -17.83
CA SER A 154 0.77 -7.91 -16.63
C SER A 154 0.45 -6.42 -16.53
N PRO A 155 -0.82 -6.02 -16.35
CA PRO A 155 -1.20 -4.61 -16.20
C PRO A 155 -0.80 -4.04 -14.83
N VAL A 156 -0.49 -4.92 -13.85
CA VAL A 156 -0.10 -4.53 -12.50
C VAL A 156 1.34 -4.91 -12.16
N ARG A 157 2.05 -4.01 -11.47
CA ARG A 157 3.40 -4.16 -10.94
C ARG A 157 3.40 -4.16 -9.43
N ILE A 158 4.11 -5.08 -8.81
CA ILE A 158 4.30 -5.10 -7.36
C ILE A 158 5.75 -4.81 -7.00
N GLN A 159 5.94 -3.90 -6.05
CA GLN A 159 7.21 -3.66 -5.39
C GLN A 159 7.04 -3.73 -3.87
N TRP A 160 8.01 -4.33 -3.20
CA TRP A 160 8.03 -4.43 -1.74
C TRP A 160 9.25 -3.69 -1.20
N ASP A 161 9.00 -2.53 -0.61
CA ASP A 161 10.03 -1.69 -0.02
C ASP A 161 9.96 -1.73 1.50
N PRO A 162 11.01 -1.35 2.25
CA PRO A 162 10.90 -1.26 3.70
C PRO A 162 9.74 -0.32 4.09
N GLU A 163 9.02 -0.63 5.15
CA GLU A 163 8.08 0.32 5.76
C GLU A 163 8.84 1.46 6.45
N ARG A 164 8.13 2.50 6.87
CA ARG A 164 8.65 3.69 7.51
C ARG A 164 7.97 3.92 8.87
N ASP A 165 8.73 4.45 9.81
CA ASP A 165 8.19 5.05 11.03
C ASP A 165 7.82 6.53 10.81
N LEU A 166 7.36 7.21 11.87
CA LEU A 166 7.02 8.64 11.84
C LEU A 166 8.23 9.54 11.54
N SER A 167 9.44 9.09 11.84
CA SER A 167 10.70 9.77 11.50
C SER A 167 11.21 9.38 10.10
N LEU A 168 10.41 8.66 9.32
CA LEU A 168 10.73 8.15 7.99
C LEU A 168 11.96 7.20 7.95
N ARG A 169 12.30 6.58 9.08
CA ARG A 169 13.36 5.55 9.15
C ARG A 169 12.82 4.21 8.67
N PRO A 170 13.62 3.37 7.99
CA PRO A 170 13.17 2.07 7.51
C PRO A 170 12.90 1.10 8.66
N LEU A 171 11.80 0.35 8.57
CA LEU A 171 11.45 -0.72 9.50
C LEU A 171 11.87 -2.09 8.98
N ASN A 172 11.90 -3.09 9.88
CA ASN A 172 12.33 -4.47 9.58
C ASN A 172 11.28 -5.30 8.79
N TYR A 173 10.13 -4.72 8.48
CA TYR A 173 9.10 -5.30 7.62
C TYR A 173 8.89 -4.46 6.36
N ARG A 174 8.21 -5.05 5.37
CA ARG A 174 8.00 -4.47 4.04
C ARG A 174 6.57 -3.97 3.88
N SER A 175 6.40 -2.97 3.02
CA SER A 175 5.11 -2.46 2.55
C SER A 175 5.04 -2.49 1.04
N ILE A 176 3.83 -2.73 0.54
CA ILE A 176 3.56 -2.94 -0.87
C ILE A 176 3.35 -1.62 -1.61
N GLN A 177 3.86 -1.55 -2.82
CA GLN A 177 3.50 -0.58 -3.84
C GLN A 177 2.93 -1.30 -5.04
N ILE A 178 1.86 -0.75 -5.59
CA ILE A 178 1.09 -1.38 -6.67
C ILE A 178 1.05 -0.37 -7.82
N GLY A 179 1.73 -0.68 -8.91
CA GLY A 179 1.76 0.12 -10.13
C GLY A 179 0.70 -0.38 -11.10
N LEU A 180 -0.22 0.48 -11.52
CA LEU A 180 -1.33 0.18 -12.41
C LEU A 180 -1.05 0.77 -13.79
N SER A 181 -1.25 0.00 -14.86
CA SER A 181 -1.09 0.41 -16.25
C SER A 181 -2.14 -0.23 -17.16
N GLY A 182 -2.41 0.38 -18.32
CA GLY A 182 -3.41 -0.13 -19.27
C GLY A 182 -4.78 -0.31 -18.63
N GLU A 183 -5.38 -1.49 -18.81
CA GLU A 183 -6.70 -1.83 -18.25
C GLU A 183 -6.80 -1.62 -16.74
N ALA A 184 -5.70 -1.75 -15.99
CA ALA A 184 -5.73 -1.54 -14.55
C ALA A 184 -5.96 -0.07 -14.17
N VAL A 185 -5.53 0.88 -15.02
CA VAL A 185 -5.81 2.31 -14.82
C VAL A 185 -7.25 2.62 -15.17
N GLU A 186 -7.78 2.03 -16.24
CA GLU A 186 -9.18 2.19 -16.65
C GLU A 186 -10.13 1.69 -15.58
N ARG A 187 -9.92 0.46 -15.11
CA ARG A 187 -10.67 -0.11 -13.98
C ARG A 187 -10.57 0.76 -12.74
N TYR A 188 -9.36 1.22 -12.42
CA TYR A 188 -9.16 2.07 -11.25
C TYR A 188 -9.93 3.38 -11.31
N ILE A 189 -10.09 3.99 -12.48
CA ILE A 189 -10.76 5.30 -12.57
C ILE A 189 -12.28 5.18 -12.75
N ASP A 190 -12.72 4.14 -13.47
CA ASP A 190 -14.10 4.07 -13.98
C ASP A 190 -14.96 3.02 -13.25
N GLN A 191 -14.39 2.18 -12.38
CA GLN A 191 -15.08 1.10 -11.65
C GLN A 191 -14.83 1.21 -10.13
#